data_AF-I3SFB1-F1
#
_entry.id   AF-I3SFB1-F1
#
_cell.length_a   1.000
_cell.length_b   1.000
_cell.length_c   1.000
_cell.angle_alpha   90.00
_cell.angle_beta   90.00
_cell.angle_gamma   90.00
#
_symmetry.space_group_name_H-M   'P 1'
#
loop_
_entity.id
_entity.type
_entity.pdbx_description
1 polymer ?
#
loop_
_entity_poly.entity_id
_entity_poly.type
_entity_poly.pdbx_seq_one_letter_code
_entity_poly.pdbx_strand_id
1 'polypeptide(L)'
;MLDTNPKTRISVDEILEDPWFSSGGYKLDRVLVKSQMEESRTGFKSLNAFDLISFSTGLDMSGMFEENVGLSLVERVVSAKLPERIVKRVEEVVGAKVVVKRLKNGGGARLEGQEGNLIALVVIYQLTEELVVVEMKKRGKGDEYNAQLWKNKLRPLLVELAEKQEVPVSR
;
A
#
# COMPACT_ATOMS: atom_id res chain seq x y z
N MET A 1 25.78 12.95 13.88
CA MET A 1 24.89 11.78 13.64
C MET A 1 25.23 11.00 12.37
N LEU A 2 25.35 11.63 11.19
CA LEU A 2 25.62 10.92 9.94
C LEU A 2 27.13 10.74 9.67
N ASP A 3 27.85 10.16 10.64
CA ASP A 3 29.24 9.71 10.42
C ASP A 3 29.22 8.31 9.78
N THR A 4 29.91 8.17 8.65
CA THR A 4 30.05 6.90 7.93
C THR A 4 30.94 5.90 8.65
N ASN A 5 31.87 6.33 9.49
CA ASN A 5 32.72 5.44 10.27
C ASN A 5 31.99 5.04 11.57
N PRO A 6 31.64 3.76 11.77
CA PRO A 6 30.85 3.33 12.93
C PRO A 6 31.58 3.50 14.26
N LYS A 7 32.92 3.58 14.26
CA LYS A 7 33.71 3.77 15.48
C LYS A 7 33.68 5.20 16.01
N THR A 8 33.38 6.17 15.14
CA THR A 8 33.35 7.60 15.46
C THR A 8 31.94 8.18 15.38
N ARG A 9 30.97 7.37 14.94
CA ARG A 9 29.56 7.71 14.99
C ARG A 9 29.11 7.84 16.45
N ILE A 10 28.48 8.97 16.75
CA ILE A 10 27.81 9.24 18.02
C ILE A 10 26.94 8.06 18.45
N SER A 11 27.08 7.66 19.72
CA SER A 11 26.30 6.60 20.34
C SER A 11 24.89 7.08 20.73
N VAL A 12 24.00 6.14 21.10
CA VAL A 12 22.66 6.50 21.57
C VAL A 12 22.72 7.31 22.85
N ASP A 13 23.60 6.93 23.79
CA ASP A 13 23.75 7.62 25.06
C ASP A 13 24.21 9.08 24.84
N GLU A 14 25.19 9.29 23.96
CA GLU A 14 25.67 10.62 23.59
C GLU A 14 24.61 11.46 22.86
N ILE A 15 23.73 10.84 22.04
CA ILE A 15 22.59 11.55 21.42
C ILE A 15 21.61 12.05 22.49
N LEU A 16 21.33 11.24 23.51
CA LEU A 16 20.39 11.61 24.58
C LEU A 16 20.89 12.80 25.40
N GLU A 17 22.21 12.93 25.55
CA GLU A 17 22.86 14.04 26.24
C GLU A 17 23.06 15.28 25.36
N ASP A 18 22.86 15.17 24.04
CA ASP A 18 23.11 16.27 23.13
C ASP A 18 22.08 17.42 23.31
N PRO A 19 22.53 18.69 23.41
CA PRO A 19 21.66 19.85 23.45
C PRO A 19 20.64 19.94 22.31
N TRP A 20 20.96 19.49 21.09
CA TRP A 20 19.98 19.50 19.99
C TRP A 20 18.80 18.57 20.27
N PHE A 21 19.04 17.43 20.93
CA PHE A 21 18.02 16.45 21.27
C PHE A 21 17.15 16.95 22.44
N SER A 22 17.78 17.51 23.47
CA SER A 22 17.10 17.98 24.68
C SER A 22 16.37 19.33 24.49
N SER A 23 16.82 20.18 23.57
CA SER A 23 16.24 21.52 23.36
C SER A 23 14.80 21.51 22.82
N GLY A 24 14.37 20.43 22.17
CA GLY A 24 13.00 20.27 21.66
C GLY A 24 11.95 19.89 22.73
N GLY A 25 12.33 19.74 24.00
CA GLY A 25 11.43 19.32 25.07
C GLY A 25 11.03 17.84 25.02
N TYR A 26 11.75 17.04 24.21
CA TYR A 26 11.53 15.60 24.08
C TYR A 26 11.95 14.91 25.39
N LYS A 27 10.98 14.43 26.17
CA LYS A 27 11.24 13.52 27.29
C LYS A 27 11.05 12.12 26.77
N LEU A 28 12.10 11.31 26.85
CA LEU A 28 12.01 9.88 26.55
C LEU A 28 11.20 9.22 27.66
N ASP A 29 9.86 9.27 27.58
CA ASP A 29 9.06 8.25 28.24
C ASP A 29 9.52 6.93 27.62
N ARG A 30 10.07 6.04 28.44
CA ARG A 30 10.37 4.67 28.03
C ARG A 30 9.04 4.06 27.59
N VAL A 31 8.70 4.23 26.32
CA VAL A 31 7.60 3.53 25.68
C VAL A 31 8.03 2.08 25.76
N LEU A 32 7.49 1.38 26.75
CA LEU A 32 7.32 -0.06 26.70
C LEU A 32 6.62 -0.31 25.37
N VAL A 33 7.41 -0.64 24.35
CA VAL A 33 6.92 -1.29 23.15
C VAL A 33 6.42 -2.62 23.66
N LYS A 34 5.20 -2.62 24.20
CA LYS A 34 4.37 -3.81 24.17
C LYS A 34 4.34 -4.14 22.70
N SER A 35 5.01 -5.23 22.35
CA SER A 35 4.84 -5.91 21.08
C SER A 35 3.36 -6.28 20.99
N GLN A 36 2.54 -5.30 20.64
CA GLN A 36 1.16 -5.49 20.22
C GLN A 36 1.25 -6.07 18.82
N MET A 37 1.70 -7.32 18.78
CA MET A 37 1.28 -8.28 17.78
C MET A 37 -0.20 -8.52 18.07
N GLU A 38 -1.05 -7.55 17.72
CA GLU A 38 -2.49 -7.73 17.83
C GLU A 38 -2.97 -8.59 16.66
N GLU A 39 -2.95 -9.88 16.95
CA GLU A 39 -3.84 -10.91 16.44
C GLU A 39 -5.32 -10.54 16.77
N SER A 40 -5.85 -9.47 16.18
CA SER A 40 -7.29 -9.13 16.28
C SER A 40 -7.71 -7.98 15.36
N ARG A 41 -7.21 -7.90 14.11
CA ARG A 41 -7.78 -6.94 13.15
C ARG A 41 -8.87 -7.58 12.31
N THR A 42 -10.07 -7.66 12.87
CA THR A 42 -11.28 -7.61 12.05
C THR A 42 -11.37 -6.20 11.46
N GLY A 43 -10.73 -6.00 10.32
CA GLY A 43 -10.59 -4.70 9.65
C GLY A 43 -9.32 -4.65 8.81
N PHE A 44 -9.36 -3.90 7.71
CA PHE A 44 -8.21 -3.74 6.83
C PHE A 44 -7.17 -2.77 7.42
N LYS A 45 -5.90 -2.93 7.02
CA LYS A 45 -4.75 -2.26 7.68
C LYS A 45 -4.86 -0.72 7.55
N SER A 46 -4.72 -0.01 8.66
CA SER A 46 -4.47 1.43 8.69
C SER A 46 -3.01 1.75 8.39
N LEU A 47 -2.77 2.83 7.65
CA LEU A 47 -1.44 3.33 7.30
C LEU A 47 -1.03 4.45 8.25
N ASN A 48 0.23 4.40 8.65
CA ASN A 48 0.91 5.54 9.22
C ASN A 48 1.85 6.21 8.18
N ALA A 49 2.51 7.28 8.58
CA ALA A 49 3.43 8.01 7.72
C ALA A 49 4.63 7.15 7.26
N PHE A 50 5.16 6.26 8.11
CA PHE A 50 6.25 5.36 7.74
C PHE A 50 5.81 4.32 6.71
N ASP A 51 4.57 3.83 6.77
CA ASP A 51 4.03 2.96 5.73
C ASP A 51 4.01 3.69 4.38
N LEU A 52 3.56 4.95 4.34
CA LEU A 52 3.56 5.74 3.09
C LEU A 52 4.97 5.98 2.55
N ILE A 53 5.94 6.28 3.43
CA ILE A 53 7.34 6.46 3.03
C ILE A 53 7.86 5.14 2.45
N SER A 54 7.54 4.00 3.06
CA SER A 54 7.96 2.68 2.59
C SER A 54 7.44 2.31 1.20
N PHE A 55 6.37 2.98 0.73
CA PHE A 55 5.85 2.80 -0.62
C PHE A 55 6.68 3.48 -1.72
N SER A 56 7.64 4.33 -1.36
CA SER A 56 8.53 4.99 -2.32
C SER A 56 9.35 3.97 -3.09
N THR A 57 9.28 4.02 -4.42
CA THR A 57 10.10 3.19 -5.31
C THR A 57 11.60 3.46 -5.14
N GLY A 58 11.99 4.63 -4.61
CA GLY A 58 13.39 4.95 -4.31
C GLY A 58 13.96 4.21 -3.08
N LEU A 59 13.10 3.61 -2.27
CA LEU A 59 13.49 2.75 -1.15
C LEU A 59 13.35 1.26 -1.50
N ASP A 60 12.77 0.94 -2.66
CA ASP A 60 12.60 -0.42 -3.13
C ASP A 60 13.85 -0.87 -3.90
N MET A 61 14.58 -1.81 -3.30
CA MET A 61 15.78 -2.40 -3.91
C MET A 61 15.48 -3.66 -4.73
N SER A 62 14.21 -4.07 -4.89
CA SER A 62 13.86 -5.30 -5.62
C SER A 62 14.43 -5.29 -7.04
N GLY A 63 14.42 -4.13 -7.70
CA GLY A 63 14.94 -3.94 -9.05
C GLY A 63 16.43 -4.25 -9.21
N MET A 64 17.23 -4.27 -8.13
CA MET A 64 18.64 -4.69 -8.18
C MET A 64 18.81 -6.21 -8.33
N PHE A 65 17.77 -6.97 -8.00
CA PHE A 65 17.79 -8.45 -7.99
C PHE A 65 16.89 -9.06 -9.06
N GLU A 66 16.22 -8.23 -9.87
CA GLU A 66 15.29 -8.68 -10.93
C GLU A 66 16.04 -8.97 -12.24
N GLU A 67 16.79 -10.07 -12.29
CA GLU A 67 17.27 -10.62 -13.56
C GLU A 67 16.07 -11.25 -14.32
N ASN A 68 15.50 -10.50 -15.27
CA ASN A 68 14.54 -10.99 -16.29
C ASN A 68 13.11 -11.38 -15.82
N VAL A 69 12.67 -10.98 -14.64
CA VAL A 69 11.27 -11.18 -14.20
C VAL A 69 10.54 -9.86 -14.35
N GLY A 70 9.64 -9.76 -15.33
CA GLY A 70 8.95 -8.51 -15.66
C GLY A 70 8.43 -7.80 -14.42
N LEU A 71 8.82 -6.52 -14.27
CA LEU A 71 8.52 -5.67 -13.11
C LEU A 71 7.10 -5.96 -12.59
N SER A 72 6.98 -6.32 -11.32
CA SER A 72 5.66 -6.38 -10.70
C SER A 72 5.15 -4.94 -10.60
N LEU A 73 4.27 -4.56 -11.54
CA LEU A 73 3.75 -3.21 -11.59
C LEU A 73 2.80 -3.02 -10.39
N VAL A 74 3.20 -2.14 -9.48
CA VAL A 74 2.38 -1.71 -8.36
C VAL A 74 1.94 -0.28 -8.63
N GLU A 75 0.63 -0.08 -8.78
CA GLU A 75 0.04 1.25 -8.89
C GLU A 75 -0.82 1.52 -7.65
N ARG A 76 -0.74 2.76 -7.14
CA ARG A 76 -1.44 3.20 -5.93
C ARG A 76 -2.18 4.50 -6.20
N VAL A 77 -3.39 4.59 -5.69
CA VAL A 77 -4.19 5.83 -5.71
C VAL A 77 -4.84 6.05 -4.35
N VAL A 78 -5.17 7.31 -4.05
CA VAL A 78 -5.98 7.66 -2.88
C VAL A 78 -7.43 7.81 -3.35
N SER A 79 -8.37 7.24 -2.60
CA SER A 79 -9.80 7.32 -2.91
C SER A 79 -10.61 7.67 -1.66
N ALA A 80 -11.69 8.41 -1.84
CA ALA A 80 -12.72 8.63 -0.81
C ALA A 80 -13.88 7.62 -0.89
N LYS A 81 -13.79 6.64 -1.81
CA LYS A 81 -14.83 5.62 -1.98
C LYS A 81 -14.71 4.56 -0.88
N LEU A 82 -15.84 4.03 -0.44
CA LEU A 82 -15.89 2.93 0.53
C LEU A 82 -15.20 1.66 -0.01
N PRO A 83 -14.44 0.92 0.81
CA PRO A 83 -13.76 -0.32 0.42
C PRO A 83 -14.68 -1.32 -0.30
N GLU A 84 -15.90 -1.50 0.21
CA GLU A 84 -16.88 -2.44 -0.35
C GLU A 84 -17.28 -2.03 -1.77
N ARG A 85 -17.43 -0.72 -2.02
CA ARG A 85 -17.74 -0.16 -3.34
C ARG A 85 -16.55 -0.33 -4.29
N ILE A 86 -15.33 -0.18 -3.80
CA ILE A 86 -14.11 -0.39 -4.60
C ILE A 86 -14.05 -1.85 -5.07
N VAL A 87 -14.17 -2.80 -4.16
CA VAL A 87 -14.11 -4.24 -4.51
C VAL A 87 -15.27 -4.64 -5.42
N LYS A 88 -16.48 -4.12 -5.16
CA LYS A 88 -17.62 -4.34 -6.05
C LYS A 88 -17.36 -3.81 -7.46
N ARG A 89 -16.76 -2.61 -7.57
CA ARG A 89 -16.42 -2.04 -8.87
C ARG A 89 -15.36 -2.86 -9.61
N VAL A 90 -14.38 -3.41 -8.87
CA VAL A 90 -13.42 -4.38 -9.42
C VAL A 90 -14.15 -5.60 -9.99
N GLU A 91 -15.11 -6.18 -9.27
CA GLU A 91 -15.94 -7.31 -9.73
C GLU A 91 -16.75 -6.99 -10.99
N GLU A 92 -17.23 -5.75 -11.13
CA GLU A 92 -18.01 -5.32 -12.31
C GLU A 92 -17.13 -5.13 -13.57
N VAL A 93 -15.92 -4.60 -13.42
CA VAL A 93 -15.05 -4.32 -14.58
C VAL A 93 -14.30 -5.55 -15.09
N VAL A 94 -14.08 -6.54 -14.22
CA VAL A 94 -13.43 -7.79 -14.59
C VAL A 94 -14.48 -8.75 -15.15
N GLY A 95 -14.25 -9.22 -16.38
CA GLY A 95 -15.20 -10.11 -17.06
C GLY A 95 -15.25 -11.51 -16.47
N ALA A 96 -16.20 -12.33 -16.94
CA ALA A 96 -16.48 -13.70 -16.45
C ALA A 96 -15.30 -14.70 -16.51
N LYS A 97 -14.22 -14.35 -17.21
CA LYS A 97 -12.99 -15.15 -17.28
C LYS A 97 -12.07 -14.98 -16.06
N VAL A 98 -12.37 -14.01 -15.18
CA VAL A 98 -11.59 -13.71 -13.98
C VAL A 98 -12.43 -14.01 -12.75
N VAL A 99 -11.88 -14.78 -11.83
CA VAL A 99 -12.48 -15.05 -10.53
C VAL A 99 -11.95 -14.01 -9.53
N VAL A 100 -12.86 -13.30 -8.88
CA VAL A 100 -12.52 -12.35 -7.81
C VAL A 100 -12.75 -13.00 -6.46
N LYS A 101 -11.69 -13.15 -5.68
CA LYS A 101 -11.74 -13.68 -4.30
C LYS A 101 -11.47 -12.57 -3.30
N ARG A 102 -12.50 -12.17 -2.55
CA ARG A 102 -12.36 -11.17 -1.48
C ARG A 102 -11.40 -11.67 -0.40
N LEU A 103 -10.56 -10.78 0.12
CA LEU A 103 -9.66 -11.10 1.23
C LEU A 103 -10.47 -11.24 2.53
N LYS A 104 -10.09 -12.21 3.38
CA LYS A 104 -10.80 -12.52 4.63
C LYS A 104 -10.85 -11.34 5.61
N ASN A 105 -9.87 -10.44 5.55
CA ASN A 105 -9.78 -9.25 6.38
C ASN A 105 -10.58 -8.05 5.82
N GLY A 106 -11.32 -8.23 4.72
CA GLY A 106 -12.07 -7.16 4.06
C GLY A 106 -11.21 -6.16 3.29
N GLY A 107 -9.88 -6.29 3.31
CA GLY A 107 -8.93 -5.30 2.78
C GLY A 107 -8.63 -5.43 1.29
N GLY A 108 -9.58 -5.89 0.47
CA GLY A 108 -9.41 -5.99 -0.98
C GLY A 108 -9.74 -7.37 -1.54
N ALA A 109 -9.11 -7.73 -2.65
CA ALA A 109 -9.42 -8.96 -3.40
C ALA A 109 -8.23 -9.49 -4.22
N ARG A 110 -8.23 -10.79 -4.47
CA ARG A 110 -7.34 -11.49 -5.41
C ARG A 110 -8.09 -11.73 -6.71
N LEU A 111 -7.44 -11.43 -7.83
CA LEU A 111 -7.96 -11.70 -9.18
C LEU A 111 -7.22 -12.90 -9.73
N GLU A 112 -7.94 -13.97 -9.99
CA GLU A 112 -7.41 -15.24 -10.46
C GLU A 112 -8.00 -15.60 -11.82
N GLY A 113 -7.21 -16.25 -12.68
CA GLY A 113 -7.72 -16.83 -13.93
C GLY A 113 -8.53 -18.11 -13.68
N GLN A 114 -9.05 -18.70 -14.76
CA GLN A 114 -9.87 -19.92 -14.68
C GLN A 114 -9.10 -21.12 -14.10
N GLU A 115 -7.78 -21.13 -14.24
CA GLU A 115 -6.89 -22.16 -13.69
C GLU A 115 -6.37 -21.83 -12.27
N GLY A 116 -6.91 -20.78 -11.63
CA GLY A 116 -6.50 -20.34 -10.29
C GLY A 116 -5.17 -19.58 -10.24
N ASN A 117 -4.56 -19.29 -11.39
CA ASN A 117 -3.36 -18.48 -11.48
C ASN A 117 -3.63 -17.02 -11.09
N LEU A 118 -2.85 -16.47 -10.17
CA LEU A 118 -2.97 -15.06 -9.77
C LEU A 118 -2.64 -14.14 -10.96
N ILE A 119 -3.55 -13.22 -11.25
CA ILE A 119 -3.41 -12.17 -12.27
C ILE A 119 -3.01 -10.85 -11.62
N ALA A 120 -3.77 -10.45 -10.59
CA ALA A 120 -3.54 -9.23 -9.85
C ALA A 120 -4.02 -9.34 -8.40
N LEU A 121 -3.46 -8.50 -7.54
CA LEU A 121 -3.88 -8.33 -6.15
C LEU A 121 -4.35 -6.89 -5.95
N VAL A 122 -5.55 -6.71 -5.40
CA VAL A 122 -6.07 -5.42 -4.96
C VAL A 122 -6.02 -5.40 -3.44
N VAL A 123 -5.34 -4.40 -2.88
CA VAL A 123 -5.24 -4.18 -1.43
C VAL A 123 -5.74 -2.77 -1.11
N ILE A 124 -6.55 -2.67 -0.07
CA ILE A 124 -7.15 -1.42 0.40
C ILE A 124 -6.64 -1.18 1.82
N TYR A 125 -6.09 0.01 2.03
CA TYR A 125 -5.57 0.45 3.31
C TYR A 125 -6.29 1.70 3.79
N GLN A 126 -6.61 1.79 5.08
CA GLN A 126 -7.18 3.02 5.66
C GLN A 126 -6.09 4.08 5.78
N LEU A 127 -6.33 5.29 5.29
CA LEU A 127 -5.41 6.42 5.40
C LEU A 127 -5.88 7.45 6.44
N THR A 128 -7.13 7.87 6.34
CA THR A 128 -7.83 8.73 7.32
C THR A 128 -9.24 8.16 7.52
N GLU A 129 -10.13 8.78 8.31
CA GLU A 129 -11.52 8.29 8.43
C GLU A 129 -12.28 8.29 7.08
N GLU A 130 -11.92 9.18 6.16
CA GLU A 130 -12.61 9.37 4.89
C GLU A 130 -11.86 8.83 3.67
N LEU A 131 -10.55 8.58 3.82
CA LEU A 131 -9.67 8.23 2.70
C LEU A 131 -9.06 6.84 2.88
N VAL A 132 -8.95 6.14 1.75
CA VAL A 132 -8.24 4.88 1.61
C VAL A 132 -7.16 4.96 0.54
N VAL A 133 -6.09 4.20 0.71
CA VAL A 133 -5.13 3.91 -0.37
C VAL A 133 -5.54 2.60 -1.04
N VAL A 134 -5.76 2.64 -2.34
CA VAL A 134 -6.00 1.46 -3.18
C VAL A 134 -4.70 1.13 -3.89
N GLU A 135 -4.14 -0.04 -3.58
CA GLU A 135 -2.96 -0.61 -4.21
C GLU A 135 -3.40 -1.75 -5.13
N MET A 136 -3.02 -1.70 -6.41
CA MET A 136 -3.12 -2.86 -7.29
C MET A 136 -1.74 -3.33 -7.71
N LYS A 137 -1.48 -4.63 -7.51
CA LYS A 137 -0.25 -5.30 -7.96
C LYS A 137 -0.58 -6.21 -9.12
N LYS A 138 0.04 -5.98 -10.26
CA LYS A 138 0.01 -6.92 -11.39
C LYS A 138 1.06 -8.00 -11.16
N ARG A 139 0.73 -9.26 -11.46
CA ARG A 139 1.76 -10.29 -11.57
C ARG A 139 2.64 -10.00 -12.78
N GLY A 140 3.96 -10.04 -12.58
CA GLY A 140 4.96 -9.68 -13.60
C GLY A 140 4.84 -10.44 -14.92
N LYS A 141 5.03 -11.77 -14.88
CA LYS A 141 4.90 -12.66 -16.06
C LYS A 141 3.44 -13.06 -16.25
N GLY A 142 2.70 -12.28 -17.04
CA GLY A 142 1.34 -12.58 -17.48
C GLY A 142 1.29 -12.88 -18.98
N ASP A 143 0.29 -13.65 -19.41
CA ASP A 143 -0.04 -13.78 -20.83
C ASP A 143 -0.54 -12.45 -21.42
N GLU A 144 -0.73 -12.42 -22.74
CA GLU A 144 -1.24 -11.24 -23.44
C GLU A 144 -2.62 -10.80 -22.90
N TYR A 145 -3.45 -11.76 -22.51
CA TYR A 145 -4.75 -11.51 -21.90
C TYR A 145 -4.62 -10.70 -20.59
N ASN A 146 -3.71 -11.09 -19.69
CA ASN A 146 -3.46 -10.38 -18.43
C ASN A 146 -2.91 -8.98 -18.67
N ALA A 147 -2.08 -8.79 -19.70
CA ALA A 147 -1.59 -7.46 -20.09
C ALA A 147 -2.74 -6.57 -20.59
N GLN A 148 -3.63 -7.10 -21.43
CA GLN A 148 -4.80 -6.38 -21.93
C GLN A 148 -5.82 -6.09 -20.82
N LEU A 149 -6.07 -7.04 -19.91
CA LEU A 149 -6.94 -6.83 -18.75
C LEU A 149 -6.45 -5.67 -17.88
N TRP A 150 -5.14 -5.63 -17.60
CA TRP A 150 -4.55 -4.52 -16.86
C TRP A 150 -4.76 -3.19 -17.59
N LYS A 151 -4.32 -3.11 -18.85
CA LYS A 151 -4.33 -1.88 -19.64
C LYS A 151 -5.75 -1.33 -19.88
N ASN A 152 -6.70 -2.22 -20.17
CA ASN A 152 -8.02 -1.83 -20.66
C ASN A 152 -9.11 -1.80 -19.58
N LYS A 153 -8.90 -2.45 -18.42
CA LYS A 153 -9.91 -2.55 -17.35
C LYS A 153 -9.39 -2.05 -16.01
N LEU A 154 -8.31 -2.62 -15.50
CA LEU A 154 -7.86 -2.34 -14.13
C LEU A 154 -7.22 -0.96 -13.96
N ARG A 155 -6.32 -0.56 -14.87
CA ARG A 155 -5.67 0.75 -14.80
C ARG A 155 -6.67 1.91 -15.02
N PRO A 156 -7.62 1.86 -15.98
CA PRO A 156 -8.67 2.86 -16.07
C PRO A 156 -9.54 2.94 -14.81
N LEU A 157 -9.88 1.79 -14.19
CA LEU A 157 -10.59 1.77 -12.93
C LEU A 157 -9.79 2.48 -11.82
N LEU A 158 -8.48 2.23 -11.70
CA LEU A 158 -7.65 2.94 -10.71
C LEU A 158 -7.74 4.46 -10.86
N VAL A 159 -7.71 4.97 -12.09
CA VAL A 159 -7.87 6.42 -12.36
C VAL A 159 -9.26 6.90 -11.94
N GLU A 160 -10.32 6.16 -12.29
CA GLU A 160 -11.72 6.45 -11.88
C GLU A 160 -11.89 6.46 -10.34
N LEU A 161 -11.11 5.66 -9.62
CA LEU A 161 -11.12 5.64 -8.16
C LEU A 161 -10.41 6.84 -7.52
N ALA A 162 -9.47 7.45 -8.24
CA ALA A 162 -8.70 8.61 -7.78
C ALA A 162 -9.43 9.95 -7.99
N GLU A 163 -10.40 10.00 -8.91
CA GLU A 163 -11.18 11.19 -9.20
C GLU A 163 -12.06 11.59 -8.00
N LYS A 164 -11.99 12.86 -7.61
CA LYS A 164 -12.88 13.44 -6.58
C LYS A 164 -14.29 13.54 -7.17
N GLN A 165 -15.30 13.08 -6.44
CA GLN A 165 -16.66 13.50 -6.77
C GLN A 165 -16.80 14.98 -6.44
N GLU A 166 -17.01 15.81 -7.45
CA GLU A 166 -17.46 17.18 -7.24
C GLU A 166 -18.87 17.10 -6.63
N VAL A 167 -18.97 17.37 -5.34
CA VAL A 167 -20.27 17.54 -4.69
C VAL A 167 -20.80 18.90 -5.17
N PRO A 168 -21.99 18.97 -5.82
CA PRO A 168 -22.57 20.26 -6.15
C PRO A 168 -22.85 20.99 -4.85
N VAL A 169 -22.20 22.14 -4.66
CA VAL A 169 -22.54 23.04 -3.55
C VAL A 169 -23.92 23.61 -3.86
N SER A 170 -24.96 23.07 -3.24
CA SER A 170 -26.26 23.72 -3.20
C SER A 170 -26.09 25.05 -2.49
N ARG A 171 -26.19 26.14 -3.26
CA ARG A 171 -26.31 27.51 -2.75
C ARG A 171 -27.71 27.75 -2.17
#